data_AF-A0A7S2K7R3-F1
#
_entry.id   AF-A0A7S2K7R3-F1
#
_cell.length_a   1.000
_cell.length_b   1.000
_cell.length_c   1.000
_cell.angle_alpha   90.00
_cell.angle_beta   90.00
_cell.angle_gamma   90.00
#
_symmetry.space_group_name_H-M   'P 1'
#
loop_
_entity.id
_entity.type
_entity.pdbx_description
1 polymer ?
#
loop_
_entity_poly.entity_id
_entity_poly.type
_entity_poly.pdbx_seq_one_letter_code
_entity_poly.pdbx_strand_id
1 'polypeptide(L)'
;YGERDDQYSSGIFGVCNCSVDDKVTSIRLGYNSLVGTIPSELGQLEELETIDLRLNRLSGTIPSEMGNLVKLTELYLEFNSLTGTIPSSLGKLVDLERMFLHNN
;
A
#
# COMPACT_ATOMS: atom_id res chain seq x y z
N TYR A 1 -6.13 -23.91 15.72
CA TYR A 1 -5.27 -22.72 15.74
C TYR A 1 -4.43 -22.76 14.47
N GLY A 2 -5.02 -22.23 13.40
CA GLY A 2 -4.50 -22.36 12.05
C GLY A 2 -3.51 -21.24 11.77
N GLU A 3 -2.24 -21.61 11.72
CA GLU A 3 -1.21 -20.88 11.01
C GLU A 3 -0.72 -21.79 9.88
N ARG A 4 -0.77 -21.28 8.65
CA ARG A 4 0.12 -21.62 7.52
C ARG A 4 -0.29 -20.78 6.31
N ASP A 5 0.02 -19.49 6.39
CA ASP A 5 0.40 -18.74 5.20
C ASP A 5 1.88 -19.05 4.96
N ASP A 6 2.21 -19.50 3.74
CA ASP A 6 3.51 -19.41 3.05
C ASP A 6 3.52 -20.42 1.90
N GLN A 7 2.80 -20.10 0.82
CA GLN A 7 3.07 -20.71 -0.48
C GLN A 7 4.17 -19.89 -1.16
N TYR A 8 5.39 -20.37 -1.00
CA TYR A 8 6.53 -20.09 -1.86
C TYR A 8 6.14 -20.31 -3.33
N SER A 9 5.85 -19.24 -4.07
CA SER A 9 5.97 -19.23 -5.52
C SER A 9 7.20 -18.41 -5.89
N SER A 10 8.28 -19.14 -6.18
CA SER A 10 9.46 -18.66 -6.86
C SER A 10 9.11 -17.93 -8.17
N GLY A 11 9.42 -16.64 -8.29
CA GLY A 11 9.46 -15.95 -9.58
C GLY A 11 9.02 -14.48 -9.55
N ILE A 12 10.00 -13.58 -9.61
CA ILE A 12 9.95 -12.13 -9.84
C ILE A 12 9.61 -11.27 -8.60
N PHE A 13 10.64 -10.54 -8.15
CA PHE A 13 10.54 -9.42 -7.21
C PHE A 13 9.54 -8.36 -7.71
N GLY A 14 8.58 -7.95 -6.87
CA GLY A 14 7.77 -6.73 -7.07
C GLY A 14 6.87 -6.74 -8.31
N VAL A 15 5.80 -7.54 -8.31
CA VAL A 15 4.85 -7.59 -9.44
C VAL A 15 3.75 -6.55 -9.21
N CYS A 16 3.86 -5.41 -9.89
CA CYS A 16 2.70 -4.55 -10.15
C CYS A 16 1.73 -5.32 -11.06
N ASN A 17 0.45 -5.44 -10.67
CA ASN A 17 -0.56 -6.09 -11.51
C ASN A 17 -1.34 -5.02 -12.30
N CYS A 18 -1.65 -5.30 -13.57
CA CYS A 18 -2.42 -4.41 -14.43
C CYS A 18 -3.82 -4.99 -14.74
N SER A 19 -4.81 -4.10 -14.90
CA SER A 19 -6.17 -4.38 -15.38
C SER A 19 -6.19 -4.79 -16.86
N VAL A 20 -7.33 -5.25 -17.35
CA VAL A 20 -7.62 -5.51 -18.78
C VAL A 20 -7.35 -4.27 -19.66
N ASP A 21 -7.39 -3.07 -19.05
CA ASP A 21 -7.07 -1.79 -19.70
C ASP A 21 -5.61 -1.32 -19.47
N ASP A 22 -4.69 -2.21 -19.10
CA ASP A 22 -3.27 -1.94 -18.80
C ASP A 22 -2.99 -0.96 -17.65
N LYS A 23 -4.01 -0.61 -16.86
CA LYS A 23 -3.87 0.27 -15.69
C LYS A 23 -3.42 -0.50 -14.46
N VAL A 24 -2.50 0.05 -13.66
CA VAL A 24 -2.02 -0.60 -12.42
C VAL A 24 -3.12 -0.65 -11.37
N THR A 25 -3.44 -1.84 -10.88
CA THR A 25 -4.47 -2.07 -9.85
C THR A 25 -3.90 -2.51 -8.51
N SER A 26 -2.67 -3.03 -8.50
CA SER A 26 -2.05 -3.50 -7.26
C SER A 26 -0.56 -3.25 -7.24
N ILE A 27 -0.08 -2.71 -6.13
CA ILE A 27 1.34 -2.56 -5.81
C ILE A 27 1.61 -3.42 -4.57
N ARG A 28 2.45 -4.45 -4.71
CA ARG A 28 2.86 -5.33 -3.61
C ARG A 28 4.37 -5.33 -3.48
N LEU A 29 4.86 -4.49 -2.58
CA LEU A 29 6.27 -4.32 -2.25
C LEU A 29 6.53 -4.55 -0.75
N GLY A 30 5.60 -5.20 -0.04
CA GLY A 30 5.80 -5.60 1.35
C GLY A 30 6.97 -6.57 1.52
N TYR A 31 7.47 -6.70 2.74
CA TYR A 31 8.60 -7.59 3.10
C TYR A 31 9.89 -7.29 2.34
N ASN A 32 10.20 -6.00 2.18
CA ASN A 32 11.44 -5.56 1.54
C ASN A 32 12.28 -4.70 2.51
N SER A 33 13.41 -4.19 2.03
CA SER A 33 14.25 -3.23 2.77
C SER A 33 14.19 -1.83 2.15
N LEU A 34 13.03 -1.45 1.60
CA LEU A 34 12.86 -0.15 0.98
C LEU A 34 13.01 0.95 2.03
N VAL A 35 13.68 2.03 1.63
CA VAL A 35 13.96 3.23 2.45
C VAL A 35 13.47 4.46 1.72
N GLY A 36 13.29 5.56 2.46
CA GLY A 36 12.78 6.82 1.92
C GLY A 36 11.30 7.02 2.24
N THR A 37 10.64 7.91 1.51
CA THR A 37 9.24 8.30 1.76
C THR A 37 8.29 7.65 0.77
N ILE A 38 7.01 7.56 1.13
CA ILE A 38 5.96 7.20 0.18
C ILE A 38 5.79 8.38 -0.81
N PRO A 39 5.97 8.17 -2.12
CA PRO A 39 5.83 9.23 -3.11
C PRO A 39 4.37 9.64 -3.28
N SER A 40 4.09 10.95 -3.39
CA SER A 40 2.72 11.45 -3.57
C SER A 40 2.16 11.12 -4.95
N GLU A 41 3.03 10.83 -5.92
CA GLU A 41 2.70 10.40 -7.28
C GLU A 41 1.90 9.09 -7.29
N LEU A 42 1.95 8.26 -6.24
CA LEU A 42 1.06 7.10 -6.11
C LEU A 42 -0.41 7.50 -6.18
N GLY A 43 -0.77 8.70 -5.72
CA GLY A 43 -2.14 9.24 -5.80
C GLY A 43 -2.64 9.50 -7.23
N GLN A 44 -1.81 9.35 -8.26
CA GLN A 44 -2.20 9.47 -9.67
C GLN A 44 -2.69 8.14 -10.26
N LEU A 45 -2.49 7.02 -9.56
CA LEU A 45 -2.88 5.69 -10.02
C LEU A 45 -4.31 5.37 -9.56
N GLU A 46 -5.29 6.08 -10.11
CA GLU A 46 -6.70 6.08 -9.67
C GLU A 46 -7.40 4.70 -9.69
N GLU A 47 -6.82 3.72 -10.37
CA GLU A 47 -7.32 2.33 -10.42
C GLU A 47 -6.73 1.42 -9.35
N LEU A 48 -5.87 1.92 -8.47
CA LEU A 48 -5.31 1.10 -7.41
C LEU A 48 -6.39 0.61 -6.45
N GLU A 49 -6.44 -0.70 -6.30
CA GLU A 49 -7.30 -1.42 -5.36
C GLU A 49 -6.48 -1.86 -4.13
N THR A 50 -5.20 -2.20 -4.31
CA THR A 50 -4.34 -2.71 -3.24
C THR A 50 -2.99 -2.02 -3.22
N ILE A 51 -2.59 -1.53 -2.04
CA ILE A 51 -1.23 -1.09 -1.73
C ILE A 51 -0.72 -1.91 -0.54
N ASP A 52 0.30 -2.74 -0.77
CA ASP A 52 1.05 -3.45 0.26
C ASP A 52 2.50 -2.96 0.30
N LEU A 53 2.84 -2.17 1.32
CA LEU A 53 4.19 -1.68 1.62
C LEU A 53 4.66 -2.11 3.02
N ARG A 54 3.99 -3.07 3.65
CA ARG A 54 4.29 -3.47 5.04
C ARG A 54 5.70 -4.04 5.19
N LEU A 55 6.24 -4.00 6.40
CA LEU A 55 7.55 -4.58 6.70
C LEU A 55 8.65 -4.03 5.77
N ASN A 56 8.79 -2.70 5.77
CA ASN A 56 9.84 -1.96 5.10
C ASN A 56 10.49 -0.97 6.09
N ARG A 57 11.35 -0.06 5.61
CA ARG A 57 11.97 1.02 6.40
C ARG A 57 11.57 2.39 5.86
N LEU A 58 10.33 2.51 5.38
CA LEU A 58 9.81 3.76 4.87
C LEU A 58 9.59 4.74 6.03
N SER A 59 9.86 6.02 5.79
CA SER A 59 9.74 7.09 6.77
C SER A 59 8.99 8.29 6.20
N GLY A 60 8.87 9.37 6.98
CA GLY A 60 8.08 10.54 6.58
C GLY A 60 6.61 10.35 6.92
N THR A 61 5.70 10.91 6.11
CA THR A 61 4.26 10.93 6.37
C THR A 61 3.49 10.22 5.25
N ILE A 62 2.26 9.79 5.53
CA ILE A 62 1.35 9.30 4.48
C ILE A 62 0.93 10.49 3.61
N PRO A 63 1.15 10.48 2.28
CA PRO A 63 0.76 11.58 1.41
C PRO A 63 -0.76 11.79 1.37
N SER A 64 -1.20 13.04 1.37
CA SER A 64 -2.64 13.36 1.32
C SER A 64 -3.29 12.96 -0.01
N GLU A 65 -2.48 12.88 -1.07
CA GLU A 65 -2.82 12.48 -2.43
C GLU A 65 -3.31 11.03 -2.51
N MET A 66 -2.97 10.20 -1.52
CA MET A 66 -3.55 8.85 -1.41
C MET A 66 -5.08 8.87 -1.27
N GLY A 67 -5.67 9.99 -0.84
CA GLY A 67 -7.12 10.19 -0.83
C GLY A 67 -7.77 10.29 -2.23
N ASN A 68 -6.99 10.32 -3.31
CA ASN A 68 -7.50 10.25 -4.68
C ASN A 68 -7.76 8.81 -5.15
N LEU A 69 -7.25 7.81 -4.42
CA LEU A 69 -7.34 6.39 -4.78
C LEU A 69 -8.69 5.80 -4.39
N VAL A 70 -9.78 6.37 -4.92
CA VAL A 70 -11.15 6.07 -4.45
C VAL A 70 -11.57 4.60 -4.59
N LYS A 71 -10.85 3.81 -5.40
CA LYS A 71 -11.07 2.36 -5.57
C LYS A 71 -10.25 1.49 -4.61
N LEU A 72 -9.43 2.09 -3.75
CA LEU A 72 -8.55 1.37 -2.84
C LEU A 72 -9.38 0.61 -1.80
N THR A 73 -9.23 -0.71 -1.78
CA THR A 73 -9.89 -1.61 -0.83
C THR A 73 -8.94 -2.05 0.28
N GLU A 74 -7.64 -2.08 -0.01
CA GLU A 74 -6.62 -2.57 0.92
C GLU A 74 -5.39 -1.65 0.97
N LEU A 75 -5.04 -1.23 2.20
CA LEU A 75 -3.85 -0.45 2.50
C LEU A 75 -3.06 -1.04 3.68
N TYR A 76 -1.90 -1.63 3.37
CA TYR A 76 -0.97 -2.19 4.35
C TYR A 76 0.30 -1.33 4.43
N LEU A 77 0.47 -0.60 5.54
CA LEU A 77 1.64 0.24 5.82
C LEU A 77 2.31 -0.11 7.16
N GLU A 78 1.85 -1.16 7.84
CA GLU A 78 2.35 -1.58 9.14
C GLU A 78 3.84 -1.98 9.11
N PHE A 79 4.50 -1.91 10.26
CA PHE A 79 5.93 -2.23 10.39
C PHE A 79 6.80 -1.40 9.44
N ASN A 80 6.69 -0.08 9.52
CA ASN A 80 7.56 0.90 8.87
C ASN A 80 8.06 1.90 9.93
N SER A 81 8.48 3.09 9.52
CA SER A 81 8.89 4.20 10.40
C SER A 81 8.15 5.48 10.02
N LEU A 82 6.88 5.35 9.62
CA LEU A 82 6.02 6.46 9.22
C LEU A 82 5.61 7.28 10.45
N THR A 83 5.56 8.58 10.29
CA THR A 83 5.29 9.55 11.36
C THR A 83 4.20 10.52 10.92
N GLY A 84 3.80 11.43 11.81
CA GLY A 84 2.78 12.43 11.54
C GLY A 84 1.36 11.92 11.76
N THR A 85 0.38 12.63 11.20
CA THR A 85 -1.04 12.33 11.35
C THR A 85 -1.58 11.59 10.13
N ILE A 86 -2.58 10.74 10.34
CA ILE A 86 -3.36 10.14 9.26
C ILE A 86 -4.04 11.28 8.47
N PRO A 87 -3.79 11.42 7.16
CA PRO A 87 -4.42 12.47 6.36
C PRO A 87 -5.94 12.33 6.36
N SER A 88 -6.66 13.41 6.61
CA SER A 88 -8.13 13.41 6.56
C SER A 88 -8.68 13.10 5.17
N SER A 89 -7.87 13.26 4.13
CA SER A 89 -8.20 12.88 2.75
C SER A 89 -8.44 11.38 2.59
N LEU A 90 -7.88 10.52 3.45
CA LEU A 90 -8.18 9.09 3.44
C LEU A 90 -9.65 8.79 3.80
N GLY A 91 -10.36 9.75 4.41
CA GLY A 91 -11.80 9.66 4.61
C GLY A 91 -12.63 9.67 3.31
N LYS A 92 -12.00 9.94 2.15
CA LYS A 92 -12.63 9.82 0.82
C LYS A 92 -12.65 8.39 0.28
N LEU A 93 -11.90 7.47 0.88
CA LEU A 93 -11.73 6.10 0.41
C LEU A 93 -12.94 5.26 0.86
N VAL A 94 -14.06 5.45 0.18
CA VAL A 94 -15.36 4.85 0.56
C VAL A 94 -15.38 3.32 0.45
N ASP A 95 -14.53 2.76 -0.39
CA ASP A 95 -14.42 1.31 -0.62
C ASP A 95 -13.32 0.65 0.23
N LEU A 96 -12.64 1.40 1.11
CA LEU A 96 -11.54 0.88 1.93
C LEU A 96 -12.05 -0.09 3.00
N GLU A 97 -11.66 -1.36 2.88
CA GLU A 97 -12.05 -2.43 3.81
C GLU A 97 -10.97 -2.72 4.85
N ARG A 98 -9.70 -2.67 4.43
CA ARG A 98 -8.55 -3.07 5.24
C ARG A 98 -7.54 -1.92 5.29
N MET A 99 -7.28 -1.44 6.50
CA MET A 99 -6.29 -0.39 6.74
C MET A 99 -5.43 -0.76 7.95
N PHE A 100 -4.17 -1.08 7.70
CA PHE A 100 -3.21 -1.48 8.73
C PHE A 100 -2.07 -0.45 8.80
N LEU A 101 -1.98 0.25 9.95
CA LEU A 101 -0.98 1.31 10.20
C LEU A 101 -0.13 1.08 11.45
N HIS A 102 -0.34 -0.02 12.17
CA HIS A 102 0.32 -0.29 13.44
C HIS A 102 1.85 -0.47 13.29
N ASN A 103 2.60 -0.30 14.37
CA ASN A 103 4.07 -0.39 14.38
C ASN A 103 4.75 0.54 13.35
N ASN A 104 4.51 1.84 13.49
CA ASN A 104 5.12 2.93 12.73
C ASN A 104 5.65 4.01 13.67
#